data_AF-A0AAU3IDB8-F1
#
_entry.id   AF-A0AAU3IDB8-F1
#
_cell.length_a   1.000
_cell.length_b   1.000
_cell.length_c   1.000
_cell.angle_alpha   90.00
_cell.angle_beta   90.00
_cell.angle_gamma   90.00
#
_symmetry.space_group_name_H-M   'P 1'
#
loop_
_entity.id
_entity.type
_entity.pdbx_description
1 polymer ?
#
loop_
_entity_poly.entity_id
_entity_poly.type
_entity_poly.pdbx_seq_one_letter_code
_entity_poly.pdbx_strand_id
1 'polypeptide(L)'
;MIRLHRLALPPELAEQLRDRTKRLREKQAVGSAARTDWKAAKGIRGQLTHHLTEMATGIRRCMYCGDGLGTDIDHFEPLAEAPLRAFDWLNHLLACSHCNSHQKRESFPRDEDGTTLLVDPSAEDPYEHLELADRVLRGREVVDALADPALHLWS
;
A
#
# COMPACT_ATOMS: atom_id res chain seq x y z
N MET A 1 -5.20 -1.89 -8.35
CA MET A 1 -4.03 -2.63 -7.82
C MET A 1 -3.55 -3.59 -8.90
N ILE A 2 -2.23 -3.84 -8.99
CA ILE A 2 -1.62 -4.78 -9.96
C ILE A 2 -0.52 -5.58 -9.26
N ARG A 3 -0.16 -6.75 -9.80
CA ARG A 3 0.93 -7.57 -9.27
C ARG A 3 2.27 -6.82 -9.30
N LEU A 4 3.00 -6.89 -8.19
CA LEU A 4 4.33 -6.31 -8.02
C LEU A 4 5.35 -7.42 -7.80
N HIS A 5 6.55 -7.22 -8.35
CA HIS A 5 7.68 -8.11 -8.13
C HIS A 5 8.68 -7.44 -7.19
N ARG A 6 8.95 -8.09 -6.05
CA ARG A 6 9.95 -7.60 -5.08
C ARG A 6 11.35 -7.66 -5.70
N LEU A 7 12.04 -6.51 -5.68
CA LEU A 7 13.46 -6.46 -5.96
C LEU A 7 14.25 -6.89 -4.73
N ALA A 8 15.39 -7.55 -4.97
CA ALA A 8 16.37 -7.80 -3.93
C ALA A 8 17.01 -6.46 -3.52
N LEU A 9 17.07 -6.21 -2.21
CA LEU A 9 17.79 -5.04 -1.71
C LEU A 9 19.31 -5.27 -1.80
N PRO A 10 20.10 -4.19 -1.96
CA PRO A 10 21.54 -4.26 -1.74
C PRO A 10 21.86 -4.88 -0.37
N PRO A 11 22.88 -5.76 -0.25
CA PRO A 11 23.20 -6.45 0.99
C PRO A 11 23.38 -5.51 2.19
N GLU A 12 24.01 -4.35 1.97
CA GLU A 12 24.27 -3.34 2.99
C GLU A 12 22.97 -2.74 3.52
N LEU A 13 22.02 -2.42 2.64
CA LEU A 13 20.72 -1.90 3.05
C LEU A 13 19.91 -2.97 3.79
N ALA A 14 19.92 -4.20 3.30
CA ALA A 14 19.26 -5.32 3.97
C ALA A 14 19.84 -5.57 5.38
N GLU A 15 21.15 -5.40 5.57
CA GLU A 15 21.79 -5.49 6.88
C GLU A 15 21.39 -4.34 7.81
N GLN A 16 21.36 -3.11 7.32
CA GLN A 16 20.89 -1.96 8.09
C GLN A 16 19.44 -2.14 8.60
N LEU A 17 18.58 -2.74 7.78
CA LEU A 17 17.21 -3.10 8.15
C LEU A 17 17.17 -4.15 9.26
N ARG A 18 17.98 -5.22 9.14
CA ARG A 18 18.10 -6.28 10.15
C ARG A 18 18.60 -5.72 11.49
N ASP A 19 19.62 -4.89 11.48
CA ASP A 19 20.20 -4.28 12.68
C ASP A 19 19.19 -3.40 13.41
N ARG A 20 18.41 -2.60 12.67
CA ARG A 20 17.37 -1.78 13.28
C ARG A 20 16.25 -2.62 13.86
N THR A 21 15.84 -3.67 13.16
CA THR A 21 14.86 -4.64 13.67
C THR A 21 15.37 -5.31 14.95
N LYS A 22 16.66 -5.68 15.01
CA LYS A 22 17.30 -6.22 16.21
C LYS A 22 17.24 -5.23 17.38
N ARG A 23 17.58 -3.95 17.16
CA ARG A 23 17.48 -2.90 18.19
C ARG A 23 16.05 -2.69 18.70
N LEU A 24 15.06 -2.74 17.80
CA LEU A 24 13.65 -2.68 18.20
C LEU A 24 13.26 -3.87 19.07
N ARG A 25 13.75 -5.07 18.74
CA ARG A 25 13.51 -6.29 19.53
C ARG A 25 14.17 -6.23 20.91
N GLU A 26 15.44 -5.83 20.98
CA GLU A 26 16.21 -5.74 22.23
C GLU A 26 15.54 -4.79 23.24
N LYS A 27 14.99 -3.67 22.77
CA LYS A 27 14.28 -2.71 23.62
C LYS A 27 12.78 -3.01 23.78
N GLN A 28 12.30 -4.15 23.26
CA GLN A 28 10.88 -4.54 23.27
C GLN A 28 9.96 -3.41 22.77
N ALA A 29 10.32 -2.81 21.63
CA ALA A 29 9.67 -1.63 21.12
C ALA A 29 8.18 -1.85 20.83
N VAL A 30 7.34 -0.98 21.39
CA VAL A 30 5.93 -0.84 21.02
C VAL A 30 5.76 0.13 19.84
N GLY A 31 4.55 0.24 19.29
CA GLY A 31 4.27 1.03 18.08
C GLY A 31 4.75 2.48 18.11
N SER A 32 4.64 3.18 19.24
CA SER A 32 5.13 4.57 19.38
C SER A 32 6.66 4.68 19.30
N ALA A 33 7.37 3.73 19.90
CA ALA A 33 8.83 3.65 19.85
C ALA A 33 9.31 3.27 18.44
N ALA A 34 8.67 2.28 17.80
CA ALA A 34 8.96 1.91 16.41
C ALA A 34 8.72 3.07 15.44
N ARG A 35 7.62 3.82 15.62
CA ARG A 35 7.30 5.02 14.82
C ARG A 35 8.35 6.12 15.01
N THR A 36 8.88 6.28 16.21
CA THR A 36 9.94 7.25 16.50
C THR A 36 11.24 6.88 15.77
N ASP A 37 11.66 5.63 15.88
CA ASP A 37 12.84 5.12 15.19
C ASP A 37 12.71 5.22 13.67
N TRP A 38 11.52 4.88 13.13
CA TRP A 38 11.21 5.00 11.70
C TRP A 38 11.34 6.45 11.22
N LYS A 39 10.75 7.41 11.95
CA LYS A 39 10.83 8.84 11.61
C LYS A 39 12.28 9.33 11.59
N ALA A 40 13.11 8.89 12.55
CA ALA A 40 14.51 9.25 12.64
C ALA A 40 15.38 8.67 11.51
N ALA A 41 14.98 7.55 10.90
CA ALA A 41 15.75 6.83 9.88
C ALA A 41 15.65 7.44 8.46
N LYS A 42 15.80 8.77 8.33
CA LYS A 42 15.61 9.51 7.05
C LYS A 42 16.43 8.93 5.88
N GLY A 43 17.71 8.63 6.09
CA GLY A 43 18.58 8.10 5.04
C GLY A 43 18.17 6.72 4.54
N ILE A 44 17.71 5.84 5.43
CA ILE A 44 17.20 4.52 5.06
C ILE A 44 15.88 4.66 4.31
N ARG A 45 14.96 5.51 4.81
CA ARG A 45 13.70 5.77 4.11
C ARG A 45 13.92 6.28 2.69
N GLY A 46 14.92 7.15 2.48
CA GLY A 46 15.30 7.60 1.13
C GLY A 46 15.73 6.45 0.20
N GLN A 47 16.57 5.54 0.69
CA GLN A 47 17.01 4.36 -0.07
C GLN A 47 15.84 3.40 -0.35
N LEU A 48 14.98 3.15 0.64
CA LEU A 48 13.78 2.33 0.46
C LEU A 48 12.82 2.95 -0.57
N THR A 49 12.58 4.26 -0.52
CA THR A 49 11.75 4.96 -1.50
C THR A 49 12.30 4.80 -2.91
N HIS A 50 13.62 4.84 -3.09
CA HIS A 50 14.26 4.61 -4.38
C HIS A 50 13.95 3.21 -4.91
N HIS A 51 14.18 2.15 -4.13
CA HIS A 51 13.91 0.77 -4.57
C HIS A 51 12.42 0.47 -4.76
N LEU A 52 11.54 1.03 -3.91
CA LEU A 52 10.10 0.93 -4.12
C LEU A 52 9.67 1.66 -5.40
N THR A 53 10.33 2.75 -5.77
CA THR A 53 10.07 3.46 -7.02
C THR A 53 10.45 2.62 -8.23
N GLU A 54 11.55 1.86 -8.16
CA GLU A 54 11.96 0.94 -9.23
C GLU A 54 10.95 -0.21 -9.43
N MET A 55 10.27 -0.64 -8.37
CA MET A 55 9.19 -1.62 -8.43
C MET A 55 7.85 -1.03 -8.90
N ALA A 56 7.65 0.28 -8.75
CA ALA A 56 6.38 0.91 -9.05
C ALA A 56 6.15 0.98 -10.56
N THR A 57 4.92 0.71 -10.99
CA THR A 57 4.58 0.89 -12.41
C THR A 57 4.48 2.36 -12.79
N GLY A 58 4.85 2.67 -14.02
CA GLY A 58 4.87 4.04 -14.52
C GLY A 58 5.78 4.94 -13.67
N ILE A 59 5.49 6.23 -13.65
CA ILE A 59 6.27 7.18 -12.85
C ILE A 59 5.75 7.14 -11.41
N ARG A 60 6.33 6.26 -10.57
CA ARG A 60 6.08 6.20 -9.12
C ARG A 60 4.60 6.05 -8.74
N ARG A 61 3.82 5.22 -9.44
CA ARG A 61 2.41 5.04 -9.07
C ARG A 61 2.26 4.37 -7.70
N CYS A 62 1.21 4.75 -6.99
CA CYS A 62 0.79 4.13 -5.74
C CYS A 62 0.55 2.63 -5.95
N MET A 63 1.14 1.81 -5.09
CA MET A 63 1.05 0.35 -5.13
C MET A 63 -0.33 -0.18 -4.72
N TYR A 64 -1.16 0.64 -4.07
CA TYR A 64 -2.56 0.30 -3.78
C TYR A 64 -3.47 0.62 -4.98
N CYS A 65 -3.70 1.90 -5.26
CA CYS A 65 -4.68 2.30 -6.27
C CYS A 65 -4.16 2.19 -7.71
N GLY A 66 -2.85 2.24 -7.94
CA GLY A 66 -2.26 2.26 -9.29
C GLY A 66 -2.47 3.57 -10.05
N ASP A 67 -3.01 4.60 -9.41
CA ASP A 67 -3.41 5.86 -10.05
C ASP A 67 -2.64 7.05 -9.47
N GLY A 68 -2.76 7.29 -8.16
CA GLY A 68 -2.09 8.42 -7.50
C GLY A 68 -0.56 8.31 -7.46
N LEU A 69 0.11 9.47 -7.34
CA LEU A 69 1.56 9.53 -7.16
C LEU A 69 1.96 8.98 -5.78
N GLY A 70 2.85 8.00 -5.78
CA GLY A 70 3.46 7.40 -4.61
C GLY A 70 4.44 8.35 -3.93
N THR A 71 4.03 8.90 -2.80
CA THR A 71 4.78 9.92 -2.04
C THR A 71 5.38 9.38 -0.75
N ASP A 72 4.79 8.33 -0.20
CA ASP A 72 5.07 7.84 1.14
C ASP A 72 5.36 6.35 1.13
N ILE A 73 6.14 5.90 2.11
CA ILE A 73 6.26 4.47 2.42
C ILE A 73 5.17 4.15 3.44
N ASP A 74 4.26 3.26 3.05
CA ASP A 74 3.30 2.63 3.94
C ASP A 74 3.87 1.32 4.52
N HIS A 75 3.46 1.00 5.75
CA HIS A 75 3.71 -0.28 6.39
C HIS A 75 2.49 -1.16 6.19
N PHE A 76 2.59 -2.25 5.42
CA PHE A 76 1.47 -3.14 5.11
C PHE A 76 0.76 -3.60 6.39
N GLU A 77 1.48 -4.28 7.28
CA GLU A 77 1.11 -4.40 8.68
C GLU A 77 1.47 -3.11 9.44
N PRO A 78 0.49 -2.43 10.05
CA PRO A 78 0.69 -1.12 10.65
C PRO A 78 1.62 -1.20 11.87
N LEU A 79 2.39 -0.13 12.10
CA LEU A 79 3.34 -0.06 13.22
C LEU A 79 2.67 -0.21 14.59
N ALA A 80 1.39 0.17 14.71
CA ALA A 80 0.61 -0.01 15.94
C ALA A 80 0.44 -1.49 16.32
N GLU A 81 0.35 -2.38 15.32
CA GLU A 81 0.15 -3.82 15.51
C GLU A 81 1.46 -4.61 15.39
N ALA A 82 2.32 -4.26 14.43
CA ALA A 82 3.54 -4.99 14.11
C ALA A 82 4.80 -4.09 14.23
N PRO A 83 5.14 -3.59 15.43
CA PRO A 83 6.26 -2.66 15.62
C PRO A 83 7.62 -3.24 15.19
N LEU A 84 7.80 -4.55 15.30
CA LEU A 84 9.03 -5.23 14.87
C LEU A 84 9.16 -5.34 13.34
N ARG A 85 8.08 -5.11 12.58
CA ARG A 85 8.09 -5.03 11.11
C ARG A 85 8.34 -3.62 10.58
N ALA A 86 8.74 -2.67 11.43
CA ALA A 86 9.00 -1.29 11.01
C ALA A 86 10.12 -1.16 9.96
N PHE A 87 11.12 -2.01 10.06
CA PHE A 87 12.26 -2.08 9.14
C PHE A 87 12.28 -3.41 8.37
N ASP A 88 11.13 -4.03 8.15
CA ASP A 88 11.00 -5.21 7.31
C ASP A 88 10.67 -4.80 5.87
N TRP A 89 11.56 -5.13 4.92
CA TRP A 89 11.39 -4.79 3.50
C TRP A 89 10.07 -5.31 2.92
N LEU A 90 9.67 -6.51 3.33
CA LEU A 90 8.44 -7.14 2.87
C LEU A 90 7.20 -6.46 3.44
N ASN A 91 7.37 -5.60 4.45
CA ASN A 91 6.29 -4.81 5.03
C ASN A 91 6.18 -3.41 4.41
N HIS A 92 7.01 -3.02 3.44
CA HIS A 92 6.99 -1.67 2.87
C HIS A 92 6.33 -1.64 1.49
N LEU A 93 5.44 -0.67 1.27
CA LEU A 93 4.83 -0.38 -0.04
C LEU A 93 4.88 1.13 -0.32
N LEU A 94 4.99 1.52 -1.59
CA LEU A 94 4.89 2.92 -2.00
C LEU A 94 3.42 3.32 -2.14
N ALA A 95 2.97 4.27 -1.34
CA ALA A 95 1.58 4.70 -1.30
C ALA A 95 1.44 6.21 -1.60
N CYS A 96 0.32 6.60 -2.22
CA CYS A 96 -0.08 8.00 -2.28
C CYS A 96 -0.64 8.46 -0.93
N SER A 97 -0.66 9.78 -0.72
CA SER A 97 -1.19 10.39 0.50
C SER A 97 -2.63 9.96 0.81
N HIS A 98 -3.49 9.83 -0.21
CA HIS A 98 -4.89 9.41 -0.03
C HIS A 98 -5.00 7.97 0.49
N CYS A 99 -4.34 7.01 -0.17
CA CYS A 99 -4.36 5.61 0.27
C CYS A 99 -3.74 5.44 1.65
N ASN A 100 -2.57 6.04 1.90
CA ASN A 100 -1.84 5.90 3.16
C ASN A 100 -2.57 6.58 4.33
N SER A 101 -3.06 7.82 4.13
CA SER A 101 -3.53 8.66 5.25
C SER A 101 -5.04 8.67 5.45
N HIS A 102 -5.83 8.22 4.47
CA HIS A 102 -7.30 8.23 4.56
C HIS A 102 -7.91 6.84 4.46
N GLN A 103 -7.48 6.02 3.49
CA GLN A 103 -8.10 4.71 3.25
C GLN A 103 -7.54 3.62 4.17
N LYS A 104 -6.24 3.34 4.09
CA LYS A 104 -5.59 2.28 4.86
C LYS A 104 -5.27 2.73 6.29
N ARG A 105 -4.40 3.73 6.46
CA ARG A 105 -3.93 4.19 7.78
C ARG A 105 -3.41 3.01 8.62
N GLU A 106 -3.95 2.88 9.83
CA GLU A 106 -3.69 1.78 10.76
C GLU A 106 -4.70 0.63 10.60
N SER A 107 -5.57 0.65 9.58
CA SER A 107 -6.51 -0.43 9.30
C SER A 107 -5.78 -1.64 8.73
N PHE A 108 -5.94 -2.78 9.41
CA PHE A 108 -5.44 -4.07 8.96
C PHE A 108 -6.51 -5.14 9.25
N PRO A 109 -7.61 -5.13 8.47
CA PRO A 109 -8.77 -5.96 8.73
C PRO A 109 -8.42 -7.43 8.58
N ARG A 110 -9.00 -8.27 9.44
CA ARG A 110 -8.84 -9.73 9.43
C ARG A 110 -10.21 -10.40 9.43
N ASP A 111 -10.29 -11.60 8.88
CA ASP A 111 -11.48 -12.47 8.97
C ASP A 111 -11.59 -13.14 10.35
N GLU A 112 -12.55 -14.05 10.51
CA GLU A 112 -12.81 -14.79 11.76
C GLU A 112 -11.62 -15.69 12.18
N ASP A 113 -10.84 -16.17 11.21
CA ASP A 113 -9.67 -17.03 11.43
C ASP A 113 -8.38 -16.22 11.65
N GLY A 114 -8.46 -14.88 11.56
CA GLY A 114 -7.33 -13.97 11.73
C GLY A 114 -6.51 -13.74 10.45
N THR A 115 -6.98 -14.22 9.30
CA THR A 115 -6.34 -13.98 8.00
C THR A 115 -6.58 -12.55 7.57
N THR A 116 -5.55 -11.87 7.05
CA THR A 116 -5.69 -10.50 6.54
C THR A 116 -6.67 -10.44 5.37
N LEU A 117 -7.59 -9.47 5.41
CA LEU A 117 -8.47 -9.14 4.29
C LEU A 117 -7.85 -8.10 3.34
N LEU A 118 -6.68 -7.56 3.70
CA LEU A 118 -5.92 -6.67 2.84
C LEU A 118 -5.04 -7.49 1.89
N VAL A 119 -5.14 -7.23 0.59
CA VAL A 119 -4.30 -7.86 -0.44
C VAL A 119 -2.92 -7.19 -0.46
N ASP A 120 -1.86 -7.99 -0.32
CA ASP A 120 -0.49 -7.52 -0.56
C ASP A 120 -0.12 -7.75 -2.04
N PRO A 121 -0.07 -6.70 -2.89
CA PRO A 121 0.23 -6.85 -4.31
C PRO A 121 1.64 -7.38 -4.59
N SER A 122 2.51 -7.44 -3.59
CA SER A 122 3.86 -7.99 -3.68
C SER A 122 3.98 -9.45 -3.22
N ALA A 123 2.97 -9.99 -2.54
CA ALA A 123 2.89 -11.39 -2.12
C ALA A 123 1.84 -12.18 -2.91
N GLU A 124 0.70 -11.57 -3.20
CA GLU A 124 -0.46 -12.16 -3.90
C GLU A 124 -0.72 -11.50 -5.27
N ASP A 125 -1.45 -12.18 -6.17
CA ASP A 125 -1.91 -11.59 -7.41
C ASP A 125 -3.26 -10.88 -7.19
N PRO A 126 -3.31 -9.52 -7.26
CA PRO A 126 -4.55 -8.80 -7.02
C PRO A 126 -5.71 -9.22 -7.94
N TYR A 127 -5.43 -9.76 -9.13
CA TYR A 127 -6.48 -10.22 -10.04
C TYR A 127 -7.23 -11.46 -9.52
N GLU A 128 -6.63 -12.26 -8.63
CA GLU A 128 -7.31 -13.40 -8.00
C GLU A 128 -8.34 -12.96 -6.94
N HIS A 129 -8.32 -11.69 -6.54
CA HIS A 129 -9.22 -11.11 -5.55
C HIS A 129 -10.21 -10.09 -6.15
N LEU A 130 -10.18 -9.90 -7.48
CA LEU A 130 -11.08 -9.00 -8.18
C LEU A 130 -12.20 -9.80 -8.85
N GLU A 131 -13.41 -9.66 -8.31
CA GLU A 131 -14.61 -10.10 -9.03
C GLU A 131 -15.10 -8.96 -9.92
N LEU A 132 -15.21 -9.22 -11.23
CA LEU A 132 -15.89 -8.30 -12.13
C LEU A 132 -17.37 -8.32 -11.77
N ALA A 133 -17.86 -7.27 -11.09
CA ALA A 133 -19.29 -7.07 -10.93
C ALA A 133 -19.87 -6.77 -12.31
N ASP A 134 -20.58 -7.76 -12.86
CA ASP A 134 -21.11 -7.78 -14.22
C ASP A 134 -22.22 -6.72 -14.38
N ARG A 135 -21.83 -5.46 -14.52
CA ARG A 135 -22.65 -4.39 -15.08
C ARG A 135 -22.00 -3.91 -16.36
N VAL A 136 -22.06 -4.77 -17.37
CA VAL A 136 -21.90 -4.34 -18.75
C VAL A 136 -23.02 -3.32 -19.02
N LEU A 137 -22.69 -2.04 -18.99
CA LEU A 137 -23.49 -1.03 -19.68
C LEU A 137 -23.40 -1.38 -21.17
N ARG A 138 -24.39 -2.14 -21.66
CA ARG A 138 -24.53 -2.38 -23.09
C ARG A 138 -24.83 -1.02 -23.69
N GLY A 139 -24.03 -0.56 -24.64
CA GLY A 139 -24.08 0.81 -25.21
C GLY A 139 -25.43 1.28 -25.77
N ARG A 140 -26.46 0.42 -25.80
CA ARG A 140 -27.84 0.82 -26.07
C ARG A 140 -28.51 1.57 -24.91
N GLU A 141 -28.13 1.33 -23.65
CA GLU A 141 -28.73 2.03 -22.50
C GLU A 141 -28.14 3.44 -22.27
N VAL A 142 -26.96 3.74 -22.84
CA VAL A 142 -26.32 5.06 -22.71
C VAL A 142 -26.95 6.10 -23.66
N VAL A 143 -27.41 5.66 -24.84
CA VAL A 143 -28.07 6.56 -25.81
C VAL A 143 -29.52 6.87 -25.40
N ASP A 144 -30.22 5.92 -24.78
CA ASP A 144 -31.59 6.13 -24.31
C ASP A 144 -31.64 7.01 -23.04
N ALA A 145 -30.64 6.90 -22.15
CA ALA A 145 -30.54 7.75 -20.95
C ALA A 145 -30.18 9.22 -21.24
N LEU A 146 -29.51 9.50 -22.37
CA LEU A 146 -29.20 10.86 -22.83
C LEU A 146 -30.29 11.46 -23.74
N ALA A 147 -31.27 10.65 -24.15
CA ALA A 147 -32.40 11.07 -24.97
C ALA A 147 -33.66 11.38 -24.15
N ASP A 148 -33.64 11.21 -22.83
CA ASP A 148 -34.76 11.55 -21.95
C ASP A 148 -34.92 13.08 -21.82
N PRO A 149 -35.99 13.69 -22.37
CA PRO A 149 -36.24 15.11 -22.25
C PRO A 149 -36.53 15.56 -20.81
N ALA A 150 -36.81 14.63 -19.89
CA ALA A 150 -37.15 14.94 -18.49
C ALA A 150 -35.97 15.46 -17.66
N LEU A 151 -34.72 15.31 -18.11
CA LEU A 151 -33.53 15.83 -17.42
C LEU A 151 -33.16 17.28 -17.81
N HIS A 152 -33.91 17.93 -18.70
CA HIS A 152 -33.72 19.34 -19.06
C HIS A 152 -34.59 20.34 -18.27
N LEU A 153 -35.20 19.92 -17.16
CA LEU A 153 -35.98 20.79 -16.27
C LEU A 153 -35.23 21.12 -14.98
N TRP A 154 -34.08 21.78 -15.12
CA TRP A 154 -33.52 22.63 -14.07
C TRP A 154 -33.17 23.97 -14.73
N SER A 155 -34.16 24.86 -14.76
CA SER A 155 -33.97 26.31 -14.84
C SER A 155 -33.90 26.87 -13.42
#